data_AF-A0A946XUT8-F1
#
_entry.id   AF-A0A946XUT8-F1
#
_cell.length_a   1.000
_cell.length_b   1.000
_cell.length_c   1.000
_cell.angle_alpha   90.00
_cell.angle_beta   90.00
_cell.angle_gamma   90.00
#
_symmetry.space_group_name_H-M   'P 1'
#
loop_
_entity.id
_entity.type
_entity.pdbx_description
1 polymer ?
#
loop_
_entity_poly.entity_id
_entity_poly.type
_entity_poly.pdbx_seq_one_letter_code
_entity_poly.pdbx_strand_id
1 'polypeptide(L)' 'MNIVYAAEKPSIAGILSKHLRQRVGEREIEVHHNPEETGSFLIRWRLNRYVMSPAGEVAAEV' A
#
# COMPACT_ATOMS: atom_id res chain seq x y z
N MET A 1 3.57 13.61 11.75
CA MET A 1 2.13 13.58 11.40
C MET A 1 1.83 12.18 10.88
N ASN A 2 1.45 11.24 11.76
CA ASN A 2 1.33 9.80 11.45
C ASN A 2 -0.13 9.31 11.31
N ILE A 3 -1.09 10.24 11.43
CA ILE A 3 -2.52 9.91 11.60
C ILE A 3 -3.17 9.52 10.26
N VAL A 4 -2.68 10.08 9.14
CA VAL A 4 -3.23 9.82 7.79
C VAL A 4 -3.01 8.36 7.39
N TYR A 5 -1.81 7.81 7.60
CA TYR A 5 -1.50 6.42 7.23
C TYR A 5 -2.36 5.38 7.95
N ALA A 6 -2.71 5.60 9.22
CA ALA A 6 -3.50 4.63 9.98
C ALA A 6 -4.92 4.50 9.43
N ALA A 7 -5.50 5.59 8.92
CA ALA A 7 -6.83 5.59 8.32
C ALA A 7 -6.83 4.97 6.90
N GLU A 8 -5.73 5.09 6.17
CA GLU A 8 -5.62 4.58 4.79
C GLU A 8 -5.15 3.12 4.72
N LYS A 9 -4.46 2.61 5.74
CA LYS A 9 -4.04 1.20 5.85
C LYS A 9 -5.13 0.17 5.56
N PRO A 10 -6.35 0.24 6.13
CA PRO A 10 -7.40 -0.72 5.82
C PRO A 10 -7.85 -0.66 4.36
N SER A 11 -7.91 0.54 3.77
CA SER A 11 -8.24 0.74 2.35
C SER A 11 -7.15 0.14 1.45
N ILE A 12 -5.88 0.44 1.74
CA ILE A 12 -4.72 -0.07 1.00
C ILE A 12 -4.64 -1.61 1.08
N ALA A 13 -4.85 -2.18 2.27
CA ALA A 13 -4.90 -3.62 2.46
C ALA A 13 -6.03 -4.26 1.64
N GLY A 14 -7.19 -3.60 1.54
CA GLY A 14 -8.30 -4.03 0.69
C GLY A 14 -7.96 -4.03 -0.80
N ILE A 15 -7.29 -2.98 -1.29
CA ILE A 15 -6.87 -2.88 -2.69
C ILE A 15 -5.80 -3.94 -3.00
N LEU A 16 -4.79 -4.08 -2.13
CA LEU A 16 -3.75 -5.09 -2.28
C LEU A 16 -4.32 -6.51 -2.23
N SER A 17 -5.32 -6.75 -1.38
CA SER A 17 -6.02 -8.03 -1.32
C SER A 17 -6.69 -8.40 -2.64
N LYS A 18 -7.35 -7.41 -3.28
CA LYS A 18 -7.97 -7.60 -4.60
C LYS A 18 -6.93 -7.84 -5.68
N HIS A 19 -5.86 -7.06 -5.70
CA HIS A 19 -4.77 -7.20 -6.66
C HIS A 19 -4.12 -8.58 -6.58
N LEU A 20 -3.80 -9.04 -5.38
CA LEU A 20 -3.13 -10.32 -5.15
C LEU A 20 -4.08 -11.52 -5.08
N ARG A 21 -5.40 -11.29 -5.18
CA ARG A 21 -6.46 -12.30 -5.01
C ARG A 21 -6.30 -13.13 -3.73
N GLN A 22 -5.80 -12.50 -2.66
CA GLN A 22 -5.59 -13.13 -1.37
C GLN A 22 -5.93 -12.16 -0.25
N ARG A 23 -6.24 -12.67 0.94
CA ARG A 23 -6.56 -11.82 2.08
C ARG A 23 -5.29 -11.19 2.62
N VAL A 24 -5.24 -9.86 2.62
CA VAL A 24 -4.18 -9.06 3.24
C VAL A 24 -4.78 -8.22 4.35
N GLY A 25 -4.30 -8.40 5.58
CA GLY A 25 -4.67 -7.58 6.72
C GLY A 25 -3.90 -6.26 6.79
N GLU A 26 -4.53 -5.21 7.29
CA GLU A 26 -3.92 -3.89 7.51
C GLU A 26 -2.68 -3.92 8.44
N ARG A 27 -2.60 -4.92 9.32
CA ARG A 27 -1.46 -5.14 10.23
C ARG A 27 -0.33 -5.93 9.60
N GLU A 28 -0.56 -6.53 8.44
CA GLU A 28 0.46 -7.28 7.68
C GLU A 28 1.22 -6.38 6.71
N ILE A 29 0.76 -5.14 6.51
CA ILE A 29 1.35 -4.18 5.58
C ILE A 29 2.03 -3.03 6.30
N GLU A 30 3.15 -2.61 5.74
CA GLU A 30 3.79 -1.33 6.05
C GLU A 30 3.57 -0.39 4.89
N VAL A 31 3.22 0.87 5.18
CA VAL A 31 2.91 1.88 4.17
C VAL A 31 3.78 3.09 4.44
N HIS A 32 4.48 3.56 3.41
CA HIS A 32 5.32 4.74 3.43
C HIS A 32 4.95 5.66 2.28
N HIS A 33 5.12 6.97 2.42
CA HIS A 33 5.02 7.88 1.28
C HIS A 33 6.13 7.59 0.29
N ASN A 34 5.80 7.60 -1.00
CA ASN A 34 6.81 7.65 -2.04
C ASN A 34 7.33 9.10 -2.16
N PRO A 35 8.62 9.39 -1.86
CA PRO A 35 9.18 10.72 -2.05
C PRO A 35 9.35 11.09 -3.53
N GLU A 36 9.32 10.12 -4.44
CA GLU A 36 9.49 10.34 -5.88
C GLU A 36 8.20 10.75 -6.59
N GLU A 37 7.03 10.41 -6.04
CA GLU A 37 5.73 10.71 -6.63
C GLU A 37 4.69 11.12 -5.57
N THR A 38 4.24 12.36 -5.64
CA THR A 38 3.25 12.93 -4.71
C THR A 38 1.91 12.21 -4.85
N GLY A 39 1.37 11.72 -3.73
CA GLY A 39 0.12 10.96 -3.70
C GLY A 39 0.32 9.46 -3.93
N SER A 40 1.57 9.01 -4.12
CA SER A 40 1.90 7.60 -4.22
C SER A 40 2.41 7.04 -2.89
N PHE A 41 2.18 5.75 -2.70
CA PHE A 41 2.52 5.03 -1.48
C PHE A 41 3.35 3.78 -1.78
N LEU A 42 4.44 3.62 -1.04
CA LEU A 42 5.21 2.39 -0.99
C LEU A 42 4.58 1.45 0.03
N ILE A 43 4.22 0.27 -0.41
CA ILE A 43 3.54 -0.75 0.39
C ILE A 43 4.44 -1.96 0.48
N ARG A 44 4.82 -2.34 1.70
CA ARG A 44 5.56 -3.56 1.96
C ARG A 44 4.62 -4.60 2.54
N TRP A 45 4.65 -5.80 1.96
CA TRP A 45 3.87 -6.93 2.45
C TRP A 45 4.70 -8.21 2.33
N ARG A 46 4.98 -8.84 3.48
CA ARG A 46 5.93 -9.96 3.60
C ARG A 46 7.31 -9.58 3.02
N LEU A 47 7.78 -10.32 2.02
CA LEU A 47 9.05 -10.09 1.33
C LEU A 47 8.89 -9.25 0.05
N ASN A 48 7.65 -8.90 -0.31
CA ASN A 48 7.34 -8.18 -1.54
C ASN A 48 7.12 -6.69 -1.27
N ARG A 49 7.42 -5.88 -2.27
CA ARG A 49 7.18 -4.43 -2.27
C ARG A 49 6.24 -4.09 -3.42
N TYR A 50 5.38 -3.13 -3.17
CA TYR A 50 4.41 -2.64 -4.12
C TYR A 50 4.38 -1.13 -4.07
N VAL A 51 4.05 -0.50 -5.19
CA VAL A 51 3.77 0.92 -5.27
C VAL A 51 2.29 1.08 -5.60
N MET A 52 1.62 1.93 -4.83
CA MET A 52 0.28 2.42 -5.15
C MET A 52 0.39 3.82 -5.73
N SER A 53 -0.16 4.01 -6.93
CA SER A 53 -0.24 5.32 -7.58
C SER A 53 -1.34 6.19 -6.94
N PRO A 54 -1.37 7.50 -7.22
CA PRO A 54 -2.41 8.39 -6.70
C PRO A 54 -3.80 8.05 -7.29
N ALA A 55 -3.83 7.33 -8.42
CA ALA A 55 -5.05 6.81 -9.02
C ALA A 55 -5.59 5.55 -8.31
N GLY A 56 -4.87 5.03 -7.30
CA GLY A 56 -5.24 3.82 -6.56
C GLY A 56 -4.85 2.52 -7.26
N GLU A 57 -4.01 2.58 -8.30
CA GLU A 57 -3.48 1.40 -8.97
C GLU A 57 -2.29 0.85 -8.22
N VAL A 58 -2.16 -0.48 -8.14
CA VAL A 58 -1.06 -1.15 -7.42
C VAL A 58 -0.22 -1.93 -8.42
N ALA A 59 1.09 -1.74 -8.36
CA ALA A 59 2.09 -2.48 -9.11
C ALA A 59 3.15 -3.07 -8.17
N ALA A 60 3.74 -4.21 -8.54
CA ALA A 60 4.89 -4.74 -7.83
C ALA A 60 6.14 -3.90 -8.14
N GLU A 61 6.89 -3.55 -7.10
CA GLU A 61 8.21 -2.93 -7.21
C GLU A 61 9.23 -4.05 -7.41
N VAL A 62 9.90 -4.06 -8.57
CA VAL A 62 10.98 -5.02 -8.92
C VAL A 62 12.33 -4.59 -8.39
#